data_AF-A0A966HZY0-F1
#
_entry.id   AF-A0A966HZY0-F1
#
_cell.length_a   1.000
_cell.length_b   1.000
_cell.length_c   1.000
_cell.angle_alpha   90.00
_cell.angle_beta   90.00
_cell.angle_gamma   90.00
#
_symmetry.space_group_name_H-M   'P 1'
#
loop_
_entity.id
_entity.type
_entity.pdbx_description
1 polymer ?
#
loop_
_entity_poly.entity_id
_entity_poly.type
_entity_poly.pdbx_seq_one_letter_code
_entity_poly.pdbx_strand_id
1 'polypeptide(L)' 'MTRSATRRLWLLIAFIVAADQATKHWALNRLSNARTIDLIGSLRFNLAFNKGMAFSQATG' A
#
# COMPACT_ATOMS: atom_id res chain seq x y z
N MET A 1 12.93 -11.23 24.56
CA MET A 1 12.23 -9.92 24.50
C MET A 1 11.17 -9.86 25.59
N THR A 2 10.92 -8.70 26.21
CA THR A 2 9.88 -8.57 27.24
C THR A 2 8.49 -8.54 26.59
N ARG A 3 7.45 -9.07 27.27
CA ARG A 3 6.06 -9.09 26.75
C ARG A 3 5.56 -7.70 26.30
N SER A 4 6.05 -6.64 26.93
CA SER A 4 5.75 -5.24 26.58
C SER A 4 6.33 -4.84 25.22
N ALA A 5 7.59 -5.21 24.93
CA ALA A 5 8.23 -4.92 23.66
C ALA A 5 7.53 -5.64 22.49
N THR A 6 7.15 -6.91 22.67
CA THR A 6 6.40 -7.67 21.67
C THR A 6 5.01 -7.05 21.40
N ARG A 7 4.30 -6.58 22.42
CA ARG A 7 3.00 -5.91 22.24
C ARG A 7 3.12 -4.61 21.45
N ARG A 8 4.14 -3.78 21.74
CA ARG A 8 4.39 -2.53 20.99
C ARG A 8 4.67 -2.81 19.51
N LEU A 9 5.47 -3.85 19.23
CA LEU A 9 5.75 -4.28 17.86
C LEU A 9 4.47 -4.70 17.13
N TRP A 10 3.61 -5.52 17.76
CA TRP A 10 2.36 -5.94 17.13
C TRP A 10 1.41 -4.77 16.84
N LEU A 11 1.32 -3.79 17.74
CA LEU A 11 0.53 -2.58 17.51
C LEU A 11 1.07 -1.76 16.33
N LEU A 12 2.41 -1.65 16.22
CA LEU A 12 3.04 -0.97 15.10
C LEU A 12 2.75 -1.70 13.78
N ILE A 13 2.87 -3.03 13.75
CA ILE A 13 2.55 -3.86 12.59
C ILE A 13 1.08 -3.66 12.19
N ALA A 14 0.16 -3.75 13.16
CA ALA A 14 -1.26 -3.56 12.90
C ALA A 14 -1.57 -2.17 12.33
N PHE A 15 -0.91 -1.13 12.87
CA PHE A 15 -1.05 0.24 12.37
C PHE A 15 -0.56 0.37 10.92
N ILE A 16 0.61 -0.19 10.61
CA ILE A 16 1.18 -0.16 9.25
C ILE A 16 0.25 -0.87 8.27
N VAL A 17 -0.24 -2.07 8.62
CA VAL A 17 -1.17 -2.84 7.77
C VAL A 17 -2.48 -2.08 7.57
N ALA A 18 -3.03 -1.48 8.62
CA ALA A 18 -4.25 -0.69 8.52
C ALA A 18 -4.08 0.54 7.61
N ALA A 19 -2.97 1.28 7.76
CA ALA A 19 -2.66 2.43 6.92
C ALA A 19 -2.45 2.04 5.44
N ASP A 20 -1.75 0.93 5.19
CA ASP A 20 -1.56 0.37 3.85
C ASP A 20 -2.90 0.03 3.19
N GLN A 21 -3.76 -0.72 3.88
CA GLN A 21 -5.04 -1.13 3.32
C GLN A 21 -6.02 0.04 3.13
N ALA A 22 -6.03 1.00 4.06
CA ALA A 22 -6.82 2.21 3.92
C ALA A 22 -6.40 3.02 2.69
N THR A 23 -5.09 3.16 2.45
CA THR A 23 -4.55 3.87 1.28
C THR A 23 -4.90 3.16 -0.02
N LYS A 24 -4.81 1.82 -0.07
CA LYS A 24 -5.24 1.01 -1.23
C LYS A 24 -6.73 1.15 -1.51
N HIS A 25 -7.56 1.09 -0.48
CA HIS A 25 -9.00 1.27 -0.61
C HIS A 25 -9.35 2.67 -1.14
N TRP A 26 -8.70 3.71 -0.61
CA TRP A 26 -8.84 5.07 -1.14
C TRP A 26 -8.44 5.14 -2.62
N ALA A 27 -7.31 4.53 -3.01
CA ALA A 27 -6.83 4.53 -4.38
C ALA A 27 -7.83 3.85 -5.33
N LEU A 28 -8.40 2.71 -4.96
CA LEU A 28 -9.44 2.04 -5.74
C LEU A 28 -10.65 2.95 -5.99
N ASN A 29 -11.09 3.70 -4.98
CA ASN A 29 -12.25 4.58 -5.14
C ASN A 29 -11.95 5.87 -5.91
N ARG A 30 -10.73 6.41 -5.81
CA ARG A 30 -10.40 7.75 -6.30
C ARG A 30 -9.62 7.78 -7.61
N LEU A 31 -8.94 6.68 -7.95
CA LEU A 31 -8.00 6.61 -9.07
C LEU A 31 -8.40 5.53 -10.10
N SER A 32 -9.54 4.87 -9.91
CA SER A 32 -10.13 3.99 -10.94
C SER A 32 -10.44 4.73 -12.23
N ASN A 33 -10.65 3.98 -13.32
CA ASN A 33 -10.91 4.50 -14.66
C ASN A 33 -9.76 5.37 -15.21
N ALA A 34 -8.51 4.94 -14.95
CA ALA A 34 -7.28 5.61 -15.38
C ALA A 34 -7.12 7.05 -14.86
N ARG A 35 -7.80 7.41 -13.77
CA ARG A 35 -7.68 8.74 -13.15
C ARG A 35 -6.35 8.87 -12.40
N THR A 36 -5.64 9.96 -12.67
CA THR A 36 -4.42 10.35 -11.94
C THR A 36 -4.62 11.64 -11.17
N ILE A 37 -3.83 11.84 -10.10
CA ILE A 37 -3.76 13.10 -9.34
C ILE A 37 -2.30 13.53 -9.31
N ASP A 38 -1.99 14.66 -9.93
CA ASP A 38 -0.64 15.24 -9.88
C ASP A 38 -0.41 15.93 -8.54
N LEU A 39 0.80 15.80 -8.01
CA LEU A 39 1.19 16.37 -6.72
C LEU A 39 2.17 17.52 -6.92
N ILE A 40 3.43 17.20 -7.22
CA ILE A 40 4.49 18.17 -7.41
C ILE A 40 5.45 17.70 -8.49
N GLY A 41 5.79 18.59 -9.42
CA GLY A 41 6.59 18.24 -10.59
C GLY A 41 5.94 17.11 -11.38
N SER A 42 6.69 16.01 -11.57
CA SER A 42 6.21 14.80 -12.28
C SER A 42 5.58 13.74 -11.36
N LEU A 43 5.57 13.96 -10.04
CA LEU A 43 5.01 13.01 -9.08
C LEU A 43 3.49 13.00 -9.16
N ARG A 44 2.92 11.80 -9.33
CA ARG A 44 1.47 11.59 -9.44
C ARG A 44 1.03 10.36 -8.67
N PHE A 45 -0.17 10.43 -8.09
CA PHE A 45 -0.91 9.24 -7.72
C PHE A 45 -1.54 8.61 -8.96
N ASN A 46 -1.28 7.33 -9.16
CA ASN A 46 -1.89 6.50 -10.18
C ASN A 46 -2.25 5.14 -9.58
N LEU A 47 -3.31 4.51 -10.08
CA LEU A 47 -3.71 3.17 -9.66
C LEU A 47 -3.14 2.14 -10.62
N ALA A 48 -2.33 1.23 -10.09
CA ALA A 48 -1.75 0.11 -10.83
C ALA A 48 -2.03 -1.21 -10.10
N PHE A 49 -2.40 -2.23 -10.86
CA PHE A 49 -2.59 -3.59 -10.37
C PHE A 49 -1.36 -4.42 -10.72
N ASN A 50 -0.47 -4.65 -9.75
CA ASN A 50 0.71 -5.48 -9.95
C ASN A 50 0.35 -6.97 -9.74
N LYS A 51 0.23 -7.73 -10.84
CA LYS A 51 -0.14 -9.16 -10.82
C LYS A 51 1.03 -10.14 -10.78
N GLY A 52 2.28 -9.67 -10.84
CA GLY A 52 3.45 -10.53 -10.89
C GLY A 52 4.69 -9.65 -10.99
N MET A 53 5.42 -9.53 -9.88
CA MET A 53 6.46 -8.54 -9.65
C MET A 53 7.54 -8.51 -10.73
N ALA A 54 8.20 -7.35 -10.85
CA ALA A 54 9.29 -6.88 -11.73
C ALA A 54 10.28 -7.88 -12.40
N PHE A 55 10.28 -9.17 -12.03
CA PHE A 55 11.16 -10.23 -12.53
C PHE A 55 10.42 -11.49 -13.02
N SER A 56 9.10 -11.45 -13.25
CA SER A 56 8.33 -12.55 -13.86
C SER A 56 8.33 -13.89 -13.09
N GLN A 57 8.60 -13.90 -11.78
CA GLN A 57 8.76 -15.14 -10.99
C GLN A 57 7.52 -15.57 -10.18
N ALA A 58 6.38 -14.89 -10.29
CA ALA A 58 5.19 -15.25 -9.52
C ALA A 58 3.99 -15.51 -10.45
N THR A 59 4.03 -16.64 -11.16
CA THR A 59 2.82 -17.35 -11.59
C THR A 59 2.85 -18.72 -10.92
N GLY A 60 1.96 -18.90 -9.96
CA GLY A 60 1.72 -20.12 -9.21
C GLY A 60 0.31 -20.07 -8.65
#